data_AF-A0A7S3XI55-F1
#
_entry.id   AF-A0A7S3XI55-F1
#
_cell.length_a   1.000
_cell.length_b   1.000
_cell.length_c   1.000
_cell.angle_alpha   90.00
_cell.angle_beta   90.00
_cell.angle_gamma   90.00
#
_symmetry.space_group_name_H-M   'P 1'
#
loop_
_entity.id
_entity.type
_entity.pdbx_description
1 polymer ?
#
loop_
_entity_poly.entity_id
_entity_poly.type
_entity_poly.pdbx_seq_one_letter_code
_entity_poly.pdbx_strand_id
1 'polypeptide(L)'
;AAIVGAAVLFSRQSGKKAPLPESFPFGHSYTYDELAVFDGKSRPKMLIAVSGKIYDVSSSENFMEGGYGKLWGGKDATVALSKMSLKPEDVNLASWSDM
;
A
#
# COMPACT_ATOMS: atom_id res chain seq x y z
N ALA A 1 -29.44 -36.34 -2.22
CA ALA A 1 -29.94 -34.96 -2.07
C ALA A 1 -28.89 -34.15 -1.33
N ALA A 2 -28.28 -33.18 -2.00
CA ALA A 2 -27.18 -32.36 -1.47
C ALA A 2 -27.74 -31.08 -0.84
N ILE A 3 -27.28 -30.72 0.37
CA ILE A 3 -27.71 -29.53 1.09
C ILE A 3 -26.60 -28.47 1.00
N VAL A 4 -26.88 -27.45 0.19
CA VAL A 4 -26.56 -26.00 0.28
C VAL A 4 -25.87 -25.59 1.60
N GLY A 5 -24.71 -24.90 1.67
CA GLY A 5 -24.31 -23.67 1.00
C GLY A 5 -24.43 -22.49 1.99
N ALA A 6 -23.33 -21.79 2.29
CA ALA A 6 -23.24 -20.35 2.62
C ALA A 6 -21.89 -20.03 3.29
N ALA A 7 -20.98 -19.41 2.52
CA ALA A 7 -19.79 -18.76 3.07
C ALA A 7 -20.19 -17.45 3.75
N VAL A 8 -19.78 -17.26 5.00
CA VAL A 8 -19.99 -16.03 5.76
C VAL A 8 -19.07 -14.94 5.21
N LEU A 9 -19.64 -14.00 4.46
CA LEU A 9 -18.98 -12.78 4.03
C LEU A 9 -18.89 -11.82 5.23
N PHE A 10 -17.70 -11.60 5.77
CA PHE A 10 -17.45 -10.50 6.70
C PHE A 10 -17.37 -9.20 5.92
N SER A 11 -18.42 -8.40 6.08
CA SER A 11 -18.50 -7.01 5.65
C SER A 11 -17.41 -6.17 6.35
N ARG A 12 -16.47 -5.60 5.58
CA ARG A 12 -15.51 -4.60 6.05
C ARG A 12 -16.02 -3.23 5.64
N GLN A 13 -16.58 -2.48 6.57
CA GLN A 13 -16.88 -1.07 6.35
C GLN A 13 -15.62 -0.26 6.73
N SER A 14 -14.81 0.11 5.74
CA SER A 14 -13.67 1.02 5.94
C SER A 14 -14.15 2.48 5.80
N GLY A 15 -13.85 3.29 6.82
CA GLY A 15 -13.99 4.74 6.76
C GLY A 15 -13.15 5.29 5.60
N LYS A 16 -13.78 6.07 4.72
CA LYS A 16 -13.16 6.65 3.54
C LYS A 16 -12.07 7.65 3.94
N LYS A 17 -10.79 7.28 3.80
CA LYS A 17 -9.69 8.25 3.75
C LYS A 17 -9.45 8.68 2.31
N ALA A 18 -9.22 9.98 2.14
CA ALA A 18 -9.14 10.67 0.85
C ALA A 18 -8.03 10.10 -0.07
N PRO A 19 -8.20 10.18 -1.40
CA PRO A 19 -7.23 9.65 -2.37
C PRO A 19 -5.93 10.46 -2.36
N LEU A 20 -4.80 9.76 -2.51
CA LEU A 20 -3.45 10.33 -2.60
C LEU A 20 -3.22 11.03 -3.97
N PRO A 21 -2.42 12.12 -4.02
CA PRO A 21 -2.23 12.91 -5.25
C PRO A 21 -1.21 12.29 -6.22
N GLU A 22 -1.66 11.97 -7.44
CA GLU A 22 -0.99 11.19 -8.50
C GLU A 22 0.47 11.57 -8.86
N SER A 23 1.30 10.54 -9.14
CA SER A 23 2.13 10.55 -10.37
C SER A 23 2.65 9.16 -10.77
N PHE A 24 2.80 8.97 -12.10
CA PHE A 24 3.30 7.86 -12.95
C PHE A 24 2.26 6.81 -13.45
N PRO A 25 2.19 6.56 -14.78
CA PRO A 25 1.90 7.51 -15.86
C PRO A 25 0.39 7.89 -15.87
N PHE A 26 0.11 9.18 -16.11
CA PHE A 26 -1.20 9.84 -16.32
C PHE A 26 -2.48 9.05 -16.01
N GLY A 27 -3.14 9.39 -14.89
CA GLY A 27 -4.59 9.25 -14.72
C GLY A 27 -5.09 8.12 -13.83
N HIS A 28 -4.21 7.43 -13.11
CA HIS A 28 -4.63 6.50 -12.06
C HIS A 28 -4.10 6.89 -10.69
N SER A 29 -5.00 7.43 -9.87
CA SER A 29 -4.86 7.55 -8.43
C SER A 29 -5.20 6.21 -7.79
N TYR A 30 -4.41 5.82 -6.78
CA TYR A 30 -4.67 4.65 -5.96
C TYR A 30 -5.14 5.11 -4.59
N THR A 31 -6.20 4.48 -4.09
CA THR A 31 -6.52 4.51 -2.67
C THR A 31 -5.54 3.63 -1.89
N TYR A 32 -5.46 3.81 -0.56
CA TYR A 32 -4.62 2.95 0.28
C TYR A 32 -4.98 1.46 0.16
N ASP A 33 -6.28 1.15 0.06
CA ASP A 33 -6.75 -0.23 -0.06
C ASP A 33 -6.38 -0.83 -1.43
N GLU A 34 -6.43 -0.04 -2.51
CA GLU A 34 -6.00 -0.48 -3.84
C GLU A 34 -4.48 -0.62 -3.93
N LEU A 35 -3.71 0.24 -3.26
CA LEU A 35 -2.26 0.13 -3.23
C LEU A 35 -1.80 -1.10 -2.43
N ALA A 36 -2.53 -1.47 -1.37
CA ALA A 36 -2.17 -2.55 -0.46
C ALA A 36 -2.03 -3.93 -1.13
N VAL A 37 -2.67 -4.15 -2.28
CA VAL A 37 -2.56 -5.42 -3.02
C VAL A 37 -1.25 -5.54 -3.83
N PHE A 38 -0.48 -4.45 -3.94
CA PHE A 38 0.81 -4.42 -4.64
C PHE A 38 1.97 -4.52 -3.64
N ASP A 39 1.92 -5.55 -2.81
CA ASP A 39 2.88 -5.85 -1.75
C ASP A 39 3.94 -6.89 -2.17
N GLY A 40 4.01 -7.26 -3.45
CA GLY A 40 4.88 -8.32 -3.97
C GLY A 40 4.43 -9.75 -3.64
N LYS A 41 3.41 -9.93 -2.79
CA LYS A 41 2.86 -11.23 -2.36
C LYS A 41 1.52 -11.52 -3.02
N SER A 42 0.59 -10.59 -2.84
CA SER A 42 -0.76 -10.62 -3.38
C SER A 42 -0.76 -10.44 -4.90
N ARG A 43 0.20 -9.64 -5.39
CA ARG A 43 0.50 -9.43 -6.81
C ARG A 43 2.02 -9.54 -7.00
N PRO A 44 2.50 -9.99 -8.18
CA PRO A 44 3.93 -10.04 -8.47
C PRO A 44 4.58 -8.65 -8.51
N LYS A 45 3.80 -7.59 -8.66
CA LYS A 45 4.27 -6.21 -8.60
C LYS A 45 4.29 -5.70 -7.17
N MET A 46 5.34 -4.94 -6.85
CA MET A 46 5.45 -4.15 -5.63
C MET A 46 5.43 -2.66 -5.97
N LEU A 47 4.42 -1.96 -5.45
CA LEU A 47 4.27 -0.52 -5.60
C LEU A 47 4.36 0.16 -4.24
N ILE A 48 4.88 1.39 -4.21
CA ILE A 48 4.86 2.26 -3.03
C ILE A 48 4.38 3.65 -3.43
N ALA A 49 3.78 4.38 -2.49
CA ALA A 49 3.54 5.81 -2.65
C ALA A 49 4.62 6.63 -1.94
N VAL A 50 5.10 7.69 -2.57
CA VAL A 50 6.02 8.68 -1.98
C VAL A 50 5.62 10.07 -2.47
N SER A 51 5.26 10.95 -1.54
CA SER A 51 4.75 12.30 -1.83
C SER A 51 3.57 12.28 -2.81
N GLY A 52 2.64 11.33 -2.60
CA GLY A 52 1.48 11.07 -3.47
C GLY A 52 1.77 10.31 -4.76
N LYS A 53 3.04 10.20 -5.14
CA LYS A 53 3.47 9.57 -6.39
C LYS A 53 3.63 8.07 -6.23
N ILE A 54 3.23 7.29 -7.22
CA ILE A 54 3.36 5.83 -7.20
C ILE A 54 4.65 5.43 -7.89
N TYR A 55 5.43 4.58 -7.23
CA TYR A 55 6.68 4.04 -7.74
C TYR A 55 6.58 2.52 -7.81
N ASP A 56 6.90 1.96 -8.97
CA ASP A 56 7.10 0.52 -9.15
C ASP A 56 8.52 0.17 -8.69
N VAL A 57 8.62 -0.52 -7.56
CA VAL A 57 9.89 -0.92 -6.93
C VAL A 57 10.18 -2.41 -7.11
N SER A 58 9.39 -3.09 -7.96
CA SER A 58 9.46 -4.55 -8.15
C SER A 58 10.84 -5.05 -8.59
N SER A 59 11.62 -4.22 -9.29
CA SER A 59 12.96 -4.58 -9.77
C SER A 59 14.08 -4.33 -8.75
N SER A 60 13.78 -3.72 -7.61
CA SER A 60 14.78 -3.37 -6.60
C SER A 60 15.01 -4.51 -5.63
N GLU A 61 16.26 -4.97 -5.50
CA GLU A 61 16.65 -5.99 -4.52
C GLU A 61 16.35 -5.55 -3.08
N ASN A 62 16.48 -4.25 -2.80
CA ASN A 62 16.18 -3.66 -1.49
C ASN A 62 14.70 -3.76 -1.11
N PHE A 63 13.81 -3.89 -2.10
CA PHE A 63 12.36 -3.99 -1.91
C PHE A 63 11.82 -5.41 -2.05
N MET A 64 12.68 -6.43 -2.19
CA MET A 64 12.20 -7.81 -2.09
C MET A 64 11.60 -8.09 -0.70
N GLU A 65 10.83 -9.18 -0.56
CA GLU A 65 10.06 -9.50 0.66
C GLU A 65 10.86 -9.53 1.97
N GLY A 66 12.19 -9.67 1.91
CA GLY A 66 13.10 -9.62 3.05
C GLY A 66 13.62 -8.22 3.43
N GLY A 67 13.53 -7.24 2.53
CA GLY A 67 14.06 -5.87 2.70
C GLY A 67 12.99 -4.84 3.08
N TYR A 68 13.13 -3.61 2.57
CA TYR A 68 12.19 -2.52 2.80
C TYR A 68 10.77 -2.85 2.33
N GLY A 69 10.64 -3.74 1.34
CA GLY A 69 9.35 -4.19 0.81
C GLY A 69 8.46 -4.84 1.86
N LYS A 70 9.05 -5.49 2.89
CA LYS A 70 8.30 -6.06 4.01
C LYS A 70 7.44 -5.02 4.74
N LEU A 71 7.94 -3.79 4.83
CA LEU A 71 7.33 -2.71 5.58
C LEU A 71 6.58 -1.74 4.66
N TRP A 72 7.18 -1.35 3.55
CA TRP A 72 6.70 -0.27 2.68
C TRP A 72 5.90 -0.78 1.47
N GLY A 73 6.02 -2.06 1.10
CA GLY A 73 5.32 -2.63 -0.06
C GLY A 73 3.80 -2.47 0.06
N GLY A 74 3.18 -1.92 -0.97
CA GLY A 74 1.75 -1.62 -1.01
C GLY A 74 1.31 -0.48 -0.08
N LYS A 75 2.22 0.39 0.35
CA LYS A 75 1.93 1.47 1.31
C LYS A 75 2.48 2.82 0.86
N ASP A 76 2.01 3.86 1.51
CA ASP A 76 2.65 5.17 1.46
C ASP A 76 3.85 5.21 2.43
N ALA A 77 5.04 5.40 1.87
CA ALA A 77 6.31 5.44 2.56
C ALA A 77 6.82 6.88 2.76
N THR A 78 6.02 7.91 2.48
CA THR A 78 6.43 9.32 2.51
C THR A 78 7.07 9.70 3.84
N VAL A 79 6.37 9.49 4.95
CA VAL A 79 6.88 9.81 6.29
C VAL A 79 7.99 8.85 6.72
N ALA A 80 7.84 7.55 6.48
CA ALA A 80 8.87 6.57 6.79
C ALA A 80 10.22 6.93 6.14
N LEU A 81 10.23 7.29 4.86
CA LEU A 81 11.43 7.74 4.17
C LEU A 81 11.94 9.07 4.71
N SER A 82 11.04 10.04 4.95
CA SER A 82 11.40 11.36 5.48
C SER A 82 12.08 11.28 6.85
N LYS A 83 11.66 10.31 7.69
CA LYS A 83 12.23 10.05 9.01
C LYS A 83 13.35 9.02 9.01
N MET A 84 13.64 8.38 7.87
CA MET A 84 14.48 7.18 7.78
C MET A 84 14.03 6.06 8.75
N SER A 85 12.72 5.90 8.92
CA SER A 85 12.12 4.99 9.88
C SER A 85 11.75 3.63 9.29
N LEU A 86 12.00 2.59 10.06
CA LEU A 86 11.58 1.21 9.78
C LEU A 86 10.50 0.73 10.76
N LYS A 87 9.69 1.66 11.29
CA LYS A 87 8.60 1.34 12.20
C LYS A 87 7.25 1.22 11.49
N PRO A 88 6.39 0.26 11.87
CA PRO A 88 5.04 0.13 11.31
C PRO A 88 4.10 1.32 11.56
N GLU A 89 4.41 2.17 12.54
CA GLU A 89 3.64 3.38 12.84
C GLU A 89 3.91 4.53 11.85
N ASP A 90 5.03 4.48 11.12
CA ASP A 90 5.46 5.56 10.22
C ASP A 90 5.06 5.34 8.75
N VAL A 91 4.29 4.29 8.45
CA VAL A 91 3.78 3.97 7.10
C VAL A 91 2.31 4.35 6.95
N ASN A 92 1.88 4.59 5.71
CA ASN A 92 0.56 5.14 5.38
C ASN A 92 0.28 6.53 5.98
N LEU A 93 1.36 7.29 6.20
CA LEU A 93 1.33 8.69 6.59
C LEU A 93 1.87 9.53 5.43
N ALA A 94 1.02 10.39 4.87
CA ALA A 94 1.36 11.22 3.71
C ALA A 94 2.00 12.56 4.11
N SER A 95 1.73 13.03 5.33
CA SER A 95 2.16 14.34 5.82
C SER A 95 2.34 14.36 7.34
N TRP A 96 2.89 15.46 7.86
CA TRP A 96 2.99 15.68 9.32
C TRP A 96 1.62 15.77 10.00
N SER A 97 0.56 16.16 9.28
CA SER A 97 -0.79 16.24 9.83
C SER A 97 -1.46 14.88 9.99
N ASP A 98 -0.89 13.83 9.40
CA ASP A 98 -1.39 12.46 9.55
C ASP A 98 -0.74 11.70 10.72
N MET A 99 0.31 12.27 11.32
CA MET A 99 1.08 11.72 12.44
C MET A 99 0.30 11.72 13.76
#